data_AF-A0A2V2FKV1-F1
#
_entry.id   AF-A0A2V2FKV1-F1
#
_cell.length_a   1.000
_cell.length_b   1.000
_cell.length_c   1.000
_cell.angle_alpha   90.00
_cell.angle_beta   90.00
_cell.angle_gamma   90.00
#
_symmetry.space_group_name_H-M   'P 1'
#
loop_
_entity.id
_entity.type
_entity.pdbx_description
1 polymer ?
#
loop_
_entity_poly.entity_id
_entity_poly.type
_entity_poly.pdbx_seq_one_letter_code
_entity_poly.pdbx_strand_id
1 'polypeptide(L)'
;MERNKVHTLVLYALFVGMIFVLALTPIGYITAGPIEITLIHIPVILGSFFLGLRGGLVLGFFFGLSSLLRALLVPTPLSMIMLGADTGFGLYNLLLVLAVLFLPRILVGFVSALLYRVLTPKKNVLGMMVASAAGSLTNTVLFLGILYLLAAPLLAQAFGTDVAGVAAILFATTGLVNGGIEAVAAVLICTAAGKALQSYMKRRTA
;
A
#
# COMPACT_ATOMS: atom_id res chain seq x y z
N MET A 1 2.28 -30.78 14.57
CA MET A 1 2.22 -30.14 13.24
C MET A 1 1.20 -28.98 13.17
N GLU A 2 0.10 -29.02 13.95
CA GLU A 2 -0.96 -27.99 13.93
C GLU A 2 -0.61 -26.64 14.58
N ARG A 3 0.24 -26.63 15.61
CA ARG A 3 0.62 -25.39 16.34
C ARG A 3 1.22 -24.30 15.43
N ASN A 4 1.89 -24.70 14.34
CA ASN A 4 2.51 -23.77 13.40
C ASN A 4 1.49 -23.18 12.40
N LYS A 5 0.45 -23.95 12.04
CA LYS A 5 -0.64 -23.49 11.16
C LYS A 5 -1.54 -22.48 11.88
N VAL A 6 -1.93 -22.78 13.13
CA VAL A 6 -2.74 -21.87 13.95
C VAL A 6 -1.98 -20.56 14.23
N HIS A 7 -0.69 -20.65 14.58
CA HIS A 7 0.14 -19.45 14.77
C HIS A 7 0.21 -18.58 13.50
N THR A 8 0.42 -19.20 12.34
CA THR A 8 0.46 -18.49 11.06
C THR A 8 -0.89 -17.82 10.75
N LEU A 9 -2.00 -18.54 10.97
CA LEU A 9 -3.36 -18.00 10.79
C LEU A 9 -3.61 -16.77 11.68
N VAL A 10 -3.20 -16.83 12.95
CA VAL A 10 -3.32 -15.71 13.88
C VAL A 10 -2.50 -14.51 13.42
N LEU A 11 -1.29 -14.72 12.89
CA LEU A 11 -0.49 -13.62 12.32
C LEU A 11 -1.19 -12.97 11.11
N TYR A 12 -1.76 -13.77 10.20
CA TYR A 12 -2.57 -13.22 9.10
C TYR A 12 -3.73 -12.38 9.64
N ALA A 13 -4.50 -12.92 10.58
CA ALA A 13 -5.63 -12.22 11.18
C ALA A 13 -5.21 -10.92 11.87
N LEU A 14 -4.07 -10.91 12.57
CA LEU A 14 -3.52 -9.72 13.22
C LEU A 14 -3.16 -8.63 12.20
N PHE A 15 -2.41 -8.98 11.15
CA PHE A 15 -2.02 -8.01 10.12
C PHE A 15 -3.22 -7.48 9.34
N VAL A 16 -4.18 -8.35 8.98
CA VAL A 16 -5.43 -7.95 8.34
C VAL A 16 -6.25 -7.04 9.26
N GLY A 17 -6.35 -7.37 10.55
CA GLY A 17 -7.00 -6.53 11.54
C GLY A 17 -6.36 -5.14 11.64
N MET A 18 -5.03 -5.07 11.69
CA MET A 18 -4.31 -3.78 11.67
C MET A 18 -4.58 -2.98 10.38
N ILE A 19 -4.61 -3.64 9.22
CA ILE A 19 -4.94 -3.00 7.93
C ILE A 19 -6.33 -2.34 8.02
N PHE A 20 -7.34 -3.06 8.49
CA PHE A 20 -8.69 -2.51 8.60
C PHE A 20 -8.81 -1.42 9.66
N VAL A 21 -8.15 -1.57 10.82
CA VAL A 21 -8.14 -0.52 11.85
C VAL A 21 -7.53 0.77 11.28
N LEU A 22 -6.40 0.67 10.59
CA LEU A 22 -5.79 1.84 9.95
C LEU A 22 -6.66 2.40 8.83
N ALA A 23 -7.26 1.56 7.99
CA ALA A 23 -8.07 2.01 6.86
C ALA A 23 -9.40 2.66 7.24
N LEU A 24 -10.03 2.18 8.32
CA LEU A 24 -11.30 2.69 8.82
C LEU A 24 -11.12 3.87 9.78
N THR A 25 -9.89 4.17 10.19
CA THR A 25 -9.57 5.36 10.99
C THR A 25 -8.87 6.41 10.14
N PRO A 26 -8.89 7.70 10.54
CA PRO A 26 -8.15 8.76 9.85
C PRO A 26 -6.62 8.58 9.88
N ILE A 27 -6.11 7.59 10.61
CA ILE A 27 -4.67 7.37 10.80
C ILE A 27 -4.06 6.69 9.57
N GLY A 28 -4.79 5.79 8.89
CA GLY A 28 -4.25 5.06 7.74
C GLY A 28 -4.23 5.86 6.43
N TYR A 29 -5.09 6.87 6.32
CA TYR A 29 -5.19 7.79 5.18
C TYR A 29 -5.19 9.23 5.69
N ILE A 30 -4.01 9.86 5.70
CA ILE A 30 -3.84 11.24 6.16
C ILE A 30 -4.08 12.18 4.97
N THR A 31 -5.13 12.99 5.04
CA THR A 31 -5.49 13.95 3.99
C THR A 31 -4.52 15.15 3.99
N ALA A 32 -3.39 15.03 3.28
CA ALA A 32 -2.43 16.11 3.07
C ALA A 32 -2.46 16.55 1.60
N GLY A 33 -3.45 17.39 1.24
CA GLY A 33 -3.63 17.92 -0.11
C GLY A 33 -4.60 17.10 -0.98
N PRO A 34 -4.48 17.15 -2.32
CA PRO A 34 -5.42 16.53 -3.26
C PRO A 34 -5.43 14.99 -3.21
N ILE A 35 -4.37 14.37 -2.67
CA ILE A 35 -4.22 12.92 -2.56
C ILE A 35 -3.80 12.56 -1.13
N GLU A 36 -4.42 11.53 -0.58
CA GLU A 36 -4.18 11.04 0.77
C GLU A 36 -2.79 10.37 0.89
N ILE A 37 -2.08 10.66 1.98
CA ILE A 37 -0.89 9.95 2.41
C ILE A 37 -1.32 8.63 3.05
N THR A 38 -0.72 7.51 2.63
CA THR A 38 -1.09 6.18 3.14
C THR A 38 -0.09 5.67 4.18
N LEU A 39 -0.56 5.07 5.27
CA LEU A 39 0.29 4.34 6.24
C LEU A 39 0.00 2.83 6.28
N ILE A 40 -1.04 2.39 5.58
CA ILE A 40 -1.51 0.99 5.59
C ILE A 40 -0.54 0.05 4.87
N HIS A 41 0.34 0.58 4.01
CA HIS A 41 1.40 -0.24 3.41
C HIS A 41 2.40 -0.75 4.46
N ILE A 42 2.54 -0.12 5.63
CA ILE A 42 3.46 -0.54 6.71
C ILE A 42 3.14 -1.96 7.24
N PRO A 43 1.92 -2.27 7.71
CA PRO A 43 1.60 -3.64 8.15
C PRO A 43 1.70 -4.67 7.01
N VAL A 44 1.46 -4.27 5.75
CA VAL A 44 1.66 -5.16 4.59
C VAL A 44 3.14 -5.49 4.40
N ILE A 45 4.02 -4.49 4.44
CA ILE A 45 5.46 -4.65 4.35
C ILE A 45 5.99 -5.50 5.52
N LEU A 46 5.61 -5.17 6.75
CA LEU A 46 6.00 -5.96 7.93
C LEU A 46 5.52 -7.40 7.82
N GLY A 47 4.25 -7.62 7.48
CA GLY A 47 3.72 -8.95 7.28
C GLY A 47 4.44 -9.73 6.18
N SER A 48 4.91 -9.05 5.12
CA SER A 48 5.71 -9.67 4.06
C SER A 48 7.06 -10.24 4.55
N PHE A 49 7.65 -9.65 5.59
CA PHE A 49 8.91 -10.14 6.18
C PHE A 49 8.72 -11.46 6.94
N PHE A 50 7.59 -11.63 7.61
CA PHE A 50 7.34 -12.76 8.51
C PHE A 50 6.50 -13.88 7.87
N LEU A 51 5.57 -13.53 6.99
CA LEU A 51 4.68 -14.47 6.29
C LEU A 51 5.16 -14.79 4.87
N GLY A 52 6.24 -14.12 4.42
CA GLY A 52 6.86 -14.32 3.12
C GLY A 52 5.98 -13.87 1.96
N LEU A 53 6.24 -14.44 0.77
CA LEU A 53 5.60 -14.01 -0.48
C LEU A 53 4.08 -14.17 -0.48
N ARG A 54 3.58 -15.33 -0.03
CA ARG A 54 2.14 -15.58 0.09
C ARG A 54 1.49 -14.61 1.08
N GLY A 55 2.19 -14.34 2.18
CA GLY A 55 1.85 -13.32 3.16
C GLY A 55 1.62 -11.95 2.55
N GLY A 56 2.65 -11.44 1.87
CA GLY A 56 2.62 -10.14 1.21
C GLY A 56 1.49 -10.01 0.20
N LEU A 57 1.26 -11.04 -0.64
CA LEU A 57 0.18 -11.02 -1.63
C LEU A 57 -1.21 -10.94 -0.98
N VAL A 58 -1.47 -11.76 0.04
CA VAL A 58 -2.76 -11.78 0.74
C VAL A 58 -2.99 -10.46 1.48
N LEU A 59 -1.98 -9.96 2.20
CA LEU A 59 -2.10 -8.69 2.92
C LEU A 59 -2.26 -7.51 1.95
N GLY A 60 -1.57 -7.53 0.81
CA GLY A 60 -1.74 -6.54 -0.25
C GLY A 60 -3.14 -6.57 -0.88
N PHE A 61 -3.76 -7.75 -0.99
CA PHE A 61 -5.16 -7.86 -1.39
C PHE A 61 -6.09 -7.20 -0.37
N PHE A 62 -5.91 -7.45 0.93
CA PHE A 62 -6.71 -6.82 1.98
C PHE A 62 -6.50 -5.30 2.04
N PHE A 63 -5.30 -4.81 1.72
CA PHE A 63 -5.06 -3.38 1.56
C PHE A 63 -5.78 -2.79 0.32
N GLY A 64 -5.83 -3.53 -0.78
CA GLY A 64 -6.65 -3.15 -1.94
C GLY A 64 -8.15 -3.10 -1.60
N LEU A 65 -8.63 -4.12 -0.88
CA LEU A 65 -10.01 -4.19 -0.40
C LEU A 65 -10.33 -3.03 0.56
N SER A 66 -9.44 -2.70 1.48
CA SER A 66 -9.63 -1.57 2.40
C SER A 66 -9.67 -0.24 1.64
N SER A 67 -8.88 -0.10 0.57
CA SER A 67 -8.90 1.08 -0.30
C SER A 67 -10.22 1.19 -1.08
N LEU A 68 -10.79 0.07 -1.52
CA LEU A 68 -12.12 0.05 -2.14
C LEU A 68 -13.21 0.43 -1.13
N LEU A 69 -13.19 -0.13 0.08
CA LEU A 69 -14.15 0.24 1.12
C LEU A 69 -14.06 1.72 1.46
N ARG A 70 -12.85 2.27 1.57
CA ARG A 70 -12.64 3.71 1.77
C ARG A 70 -13.23 4.54 0.63
N ALA A 71 -13.01 4.14 -0.62
CA ALA A 71 -13.58 4.81 -1.79
C ALA A 71 -15.12 4.80 -1.80
N LEU A 72 -15.75 3.76 -1.25
CA LEU A 72 -17.21 3.66 -1.12
C LEU A 72 -17.75 4.50 0.05
N LEU A 73 -17.02 4.57 1.16
CA LEU A 73 -17.48 5.20 2.40
C LEU A 73 -17.17 6.70 2.47
N VAL A 74 -16.09 7.15 1.80
CA VAL A 74 -15.63 8.55 1.80
C VAL A 74 -15.43 8.99 0.36
N PRO A 75 -16.48 9.54 -0.28
CA PRO A 75 -16.42 9.98 -1.66
C PRO A 75 -15.47 11.17 -1.85
N THR A 76 -14.40 10.94 -2.60
CA THR A 76 -13.47 11.93 -3.16
C THR A 76 -13.65 12.04 -4.69
N PRO A 77 -13.22 13.14 -5.34
CA PRO A 77 -13.30 13.27 -6.80
C PRO A 77 -12.70 12.07 -7.55
N LEU A 78 -11.57 11.55 -7.04
CA LEU A 78 -10.92 10.35 -7.55
C LEU A 78 -11.81 9.11 -7.43
N SER A 79 -12.38 8.87 -6.25
CA SER A 79 -13.25 7.70 -6.04
C SER A 79 -14.55 7.78 -6.83
N MET A 80 -15.09 8.97 -7.08
CA MET A 80 -16.31 9.16 -7.88
C MET A 80 -16.09 8.75 -9.34
N ILE A 81 -14.94 9.14 -9.90
CA ILE A 81 -14.51 8.69 -11.24
C ILE A 81 -14.34 7.17 -11.27
N MET A 82 -13.65 6.61 -10.28
CA MET A 82 -13.39 5.17 -10.24
C MET A 82 -14.66 4.33 -10.10
N LEU A 83 -15.60 4.78 -9.27
CA LEU A 83 -16.84 4.07 -9.02
C LEU A 83 -17.94 4.39 -10.05
N GLY A 84 -17.71 5.37 -10.93
CA GLY A 84 -18.66 5.73 -11.99
C GLY A 84 -19.93 6.37 -11.43
N ALA A 85 -19.80 7.21 -10.41
CA ALA A 85 -20.94 7.83 -9.74
C ALA A 85 -21.85 8.64 -10.70
N ASP A 86 -21.26 9.29 -11.70
CA ASP A 86 -21.99 10.13 -12.66
C ASP A 86 -22.35 9.40 -13.96
N THR A 87 -21.55 8.41 -14.37
CA THR A 87 -21.66 7.72 -15.67
C THR A 87 -22.21 6.30 -15.60
N GLY A 88 -22.43 5.79 -14.38
CA GLY A 88 -22.73 4.38 -14.13
C GLY A 88 -21.46 3.52 -14.03
N PHE A 89 -21.59 2.36 -13.37
CA PHE A 89 -20.49 1.41 -13.19
C PHE A 89 -20.37 0.48 -14.40
N GLY A 90 -19.34 0.69 -15.22
CA GLY A 90 -19.03 -0.14 -16.40
C GLY A 90 -17.73 -0.93 -16.29
N LEU A 91 -17.35 -1.58 -17.39
CA LEU A 91 -16.10 -2.36 -17.49
C LEU A 91 -14.85 -1.48 -17.27
N TYR A 92 -14.90 -0.23 -17.71
CA TYR A 92 -13.82 0.75 -17.50
C TYR A 92 -13.63 1.08 -16.01
N ASN A 93 -14.72 1.28 -15.27
CA ASN A 93 -14.70 1.54 -13.82
C ASN A 93 -14.17 0.34 -13.05
N LEU A 94 -14.61 -0.87 -13.41
CA LEU A 94 -14.06 -2.11 -12.85
C LEU A 94 -12.55 -2.20 -13.10
N LEU A 95 -12.09 -1.88 -14.30
CA LEU A 95 -10.68 -1.87 -14.64
C LEU A 95 -9.92 -0.83 -13.81
N LEU A 96 -10.45 0.37 -13.62
CA LEU A 96 -9.85 1.39 -12.75
C LEU A 96 -9.73 0.90 -11.31
N VAL A 97 -10.78 0.31 -10.74
CA VAL A 97 -10.76 -0.24 -9.38
C VAL A 97 -9.68 -1.31 -9.24
N LEU A 98 -9.63 -2.27 -10.16
CA LEU A 98 -8.64 -3.36 -10.08
C LEU A 98 -7.21 -2.86 -10.32
N ALA A 99 -7.00 -2.07 -11.37
CA ALA A 99 -5.69 -1.61 -11.77
C ALA A 99 -5.13 -0.54 -10.83
N VAL A 100 -5.96 0.31 -10.25
CA VAL A 100 -5.50 1.40 -9.40
C VAL A 100 -5.56 1.03 -7.92
N LEU A 101 -6.63 0.37 -7.44
CA LEU A 101 -6.78 0.08 -6.01
C LEU A 101 -6.18 -1.27 -5.59
N PHE A 102 -6.20 -2.30 -6.42
CA PHE A 102 -5.68 -3.63 -6.03
C PHE A 102 -4.26 -3.87 -6.51
N LEU A 103 -3.97 -3.62 -7.79
CA LEU A 103 -2.69 -4.00 -8.40
C LEU A 103 -1.47 -3.39 -7.67
N PRO A 104 -1.40 -2.07 -7.38
CA PRO A 104 -0.26 -1.51 -6.68
C PRO A 104 -0.10 -2.10 -5.28
N ARG A 105 -1.22 -2.35 -4.58
CA ARG A 105 -1.27 -2.79 -3.18
C ARG A 105 -0.79 -4.23 -3.02
N ILE A 106 -1.20 -5.11 -3.95
CA ILE A 106 -0.71 -6.49 -4.03
C ILE A 106 0.80 -6.49 -4.36
N LEU A 107 1.22 -5.62 -5.28
CA LEU A 107 2.62 -5.51 -5.67
C LEU A 107 3.52 -4.96 -4.56
N VAL A 108 3.04 -4.11 -3.65
CA VAL A 108 3.79 -3.73 -2.43
C VAL A 108 4.22 -4.98 -1.66
N GLY A 109 3.27 -5.85 -1.33
CA GLY A 109 3.55 -7.05 -0.56
C GLY A 109 4.45 -8.03 -1.30
N PHE A 110 4.28 -8.14 -2.62
CA PHE A 110 5.15 -8.95 -3.48
C PHE A 110 6.61 -8.44 -3.48
N VAL A 111 6.81 -7.16 -3.80
CA VAL A 111 8.13 -6.53 -3.93
C VAL A 111 8.87 -6.55 -2.58
N SER A 112 8.19 -6.21 -1.49
CA SER A 112 8.80 -6.24 -0.16
C SER A 112 9.20 -7.66 0.26
N ALA A 113 8.34 -8.66 0.04
CA ALA A 113 8.70 -10.05 0.35
C ALA A 113 9.89 -10.54 -0.48
N LEU A 114 9.91 -10.23 -1.78
CA LEU A 114 10.95 -10.66 -2.70
C LEU A 114 12.30 -10.03 -2.35
N LEU A 115 12.35 -8.70 -2.21
CA LEU A 115 13.58 -7.98 -1.90
C LEU A 115 14.11 -8.37 -0.53
N TYR A 116 13.24 -8.46 0.46
CA TYR A 116 13.64 -8.91 1.78
C TYR A 116 14.26 -10.32 1.71
N ARG A 117 13.63 -11.28 1.01
CA ARG A 117 14.17 -12.63 0.86
C ARG A 117 15.54 -12.66 0.16
N VAL A 118 15.75 -11.82 -0.85
CA VAL A 118 17.02 -11.77 -1.61
C VAL A 118 18.15 -11.10 -0.81
N LEU A 119 17.83 -10.09 0.01
CA LEU A 119 18.82 -9.28 0.74
C LEU A 119 19.17 -9.82 2.14
N THR A 120 18.23 -10.53 2.78
CA THR A 120 18.39 -11.07 4.15
C THR A 120 19.54 -12.08 4.34
N PRO A 121 19.95 -12.90 3.36
CA PRO A 121 21.06 -13.85 3.53
C PRO A 121 22.40 -13.19 3.90
N LYS A 122 22.57 -11.88 3.66
CA LYS A 122 23.84 -11.16 3.88
C LYS A 122 23.71 -9.93 4.77
N LYS A 123 22.56 -9.24 4.82
CA LYS A 123 22.38 -8.00 5.59
C LYS A 123 20.93 -7.83 6.08
N ASN A 124 20.61 -8.44 7.22
CA ASN A 124 19.24 -8.52 7.76
C ASN A 124 18.55 -7.14 7.94
N VAL A 125 19.28 -6.13 8.43
CA VAL A 125 18.74 -4.77 8.64
C VAL A 125 18.62 -4.00 7.34
N LEU A 126 19.67 -4.02 6.52
CA LEU A 126 19.67 -3.33 5.23
C LEU A 126 18.60 -3.92 4.30
N GLY A 127 18.37 -5.23 4.37
CA GLY A 127 17.30 -5.91 3.66
C GLY A 127 15.92 -5.40 4.05
N MET A 128 15.65 -5.18 5.34
CA MET A 128 14.41 -4.55 5.80
C MET A 128 14.27 -3.13 5.27
N MET A 129 15.32 -2.32 5.35
CA MET A 129 15.28 -0.92 4.90
C MET A 129 14.98 -0.85 3.39
N VAL A 130 15.73 -1.59 2.58
CA VAL A 130 15.55 -1.59 1.12
C VAL A 130 14.19 -2.16 0.73
N ALA A 131 13.75 -3.25 1.34
CA ALA A 131 12.45 -3.84 1.05
C ALA A 131 11.27 -2.93 1.47
N SER A 132 11.45 -2.14 2.53
CA SER A 132 10.45 -1.17 2.99
C SER A 132 10.37 0.04 2.07
N ALA A 133 11.52 0.60 1.70
CA ALA A 133 11.60 1.70 0.74
C ALA A 133 10.99 1.29 -0.61
N ALA A 134 11.40 0.14 -1.15
CA ALA A 134 10.90 -0.35 -2.42
C ALA A 134 9.41 -0.69 -2.37
N GLY A 135 8.91 -1.25 -1.27
CA GLY A 135 7.48 -1.50 -1.08
C GLY A 135 6.66 -0.21 -1.12
N SER A 136 7.07 0.80 -0.36
CA SER A 136 6.41 2.11 -0.33
C SER A 136 6.45 2.79 -1.71
N LEU A 137 7.63 2.86 -2.35
CA LEU A 137 7.79 3.44 -3.68
C LEU A 137 6.98 2.71 -4.75
N THR A 138 6.85 1.38 -4.66
CA THR A 138 6.01 0.58 -5.56
C THR A 138 4.55 1.03 -5.47
N ASN A 139 4.06 1.37 -4.27
CA ASN A 139 2.71 1.90 -4.13
C ASN A 139 2.57 3.24 -4.85
N THR A 140 3.42 4.21 -4.52
CA THR A 140 3.34 5.56 -5.05
C THR A 140 3.50 5.58 -6.57
N VAL A 141 4.55 4.96 -7.10
CA VAL A 141 4.86 4.99 -8.54
C VAL A 141 3.76 4.30 -9.34
N LEU A 142 3.31 3.12 -8.93
CA LEU A 142 2.28 2.40 -9.67
C LEU A 142 0.91 3.02 -9.53
N PHE A 143 0.53 3.46 -8.32
CA PHE A 143 -0.75 4.13 -8.12
C PHE A 143 -0.85 5.40 -8.97
N LEU A 144 0.13 6.30 -8.88
CA LEU A 144 0.13 7.56 -9.63
C LEU A 144 0.30 7.33 -11.13
N GLY A 145 1.18 6.40 -11.53
CA GLY A 145 1.41 6.06 -12.93
C GLY A 145 0.18 5.50 -13.61
N ILE A 146 -0.47 4.50 -13.01
CA ILE A 146 -1.70 3.89 -13.57
C ILE A 146 -2.84 4.92 -13.57
N LEU A 147 -2.96 5.70 -12.49
CA LEU A 147 -3.97 6.76 -12.41
C LEU A 147 -3.80 7.80 -13.52
N TYR A 148 -2.57 8.23 -13.81
CA TYR A 148 -2.29 9.13 -14.92
C TYR A 148 -2.63 8.50 -16.27
N LEU A 149 -2.15 7.27 -16.53
CA LEU A 149 -2.35 6.60 -17.81
C LEU A 149 -3.82 6.33 -18.14
N LEU A 150 -4.62 5.99 -17.13
CA LEU A 150 -6.00 5.57 -17.34
C LEU A 150 -7.02 6.67 -17.10
N ALA A 151 -6.73 7.66 -16.25
CA ALA A 151 -7.73 8.63 -15.78
C ALA A 151 -7.30 10.11 -15.88
N ALA A 152 -6.13 10.45 -16.49
CA ALA A 152 -5.68 11.84 -16.58
C ALA A 152 -6.70 12.81 -17.23
N PRO A 153 -7.39 12.47 -18.34
CA PRO A 153 -8.37 13.39 -18.94
C PRO A 153 -9.60 13.64 -18.04
N LEU A 154 -10.03 12.62 -17.30
CA LEU A 154 -11.16 12.73 -16.38
C LEU A 154 -10.75 13.55 -15.14
N LEU A 155 -9.51 13.39 -14.68
CA LEU A 155 -8.96 14.18 -13.59
C LEU A 155 -8.76 15.64 -13.95
N ALA A 156 -8.34 15.91 -15.19
CA ALA A 156 -8.20 17.28 -15.70
C ALA A 156 -9.54 18.02 -15.61
N GLN A 157 -10.63 17.36 -16.03
CA GLN A 157 -11.98 17.90 -15.90
C GLN A 157 -12.41 18.08 -14.44
N ALA A 158 -12.19 17.06 -13.59
CA ALA A 158 -12.57 17.11 -12.19
C ALA A 158 -11.81 18.15 -11.35
N PHE A 159 -10.55 18.42 -11.70
CA PHE A 159 -9.71 19.42 -11.02
C PHE A 159 -9.72 20.78 -11.71
N GLY A 160 -10.46 20.95 -12.82
CA GLY A 160 -10.52 22.20 -13.56
C GLY A 160 -9.16 22.63 -14.13
N THR A 161 -8.34 21.66 -14.55
CA THR A 161 -6.98 21.87 -15.06
C THR A 161 -6.77 21.12 -16.39
N ASP A 162 -5.59 21.23 -16.99
CA ASP A 162 -5.21 20.49 -18.18
C ASP A 162 -4.40 19.22 -17.82
N VAL A 163 -4.11 18.37 -18.81
CA VAL A 163 -3.37 17.11 -18.58
C VAL A 163 -1.97 17.38 -18.01
N ALA A 164 -1.34 18.51 -18.39
CA ALA A 164 -0.05 18.92 -17.83
C ALA A 164 -0.17 19.31 -16.35
N GLY A 165 -1.23 20.03 -15.97
CA GLY A 165 -1.55 20.34 -14.57
C GLY A 165 -1.82 19.09 -13.74
N VAL A 166 -2.52 18.09 -14.27
CA VAL A 166 -2.69 16.78 -13.61
C VAL A 166 -1.34 16.11 -13.39
N ALA A 167 -0.47 16.07 -14.40
CA ALA A 167 0.86 15.49 -14.26
C ALA A 167 1.68 16.20 -13.17
N ALA A 168 1.59 17.53 -13.07
CA ALA A 168 2.26 18.30 -12.03
C ALA A 168 1.73 17.94 -10.63
N ILE A 169 0.40 17.89 -10.44
CA ILE A 169 -0.21 17.54 -9.14
C ILE A 169 0.15 16.10 -8.72
N LEU A 170 0.06 15.15 -9.66
CA LEU A 170 0.34 13.74 -9.38
C LEU A 170 1.81 13.51 -9.10
N PHE A 171 2.72 13.94 -9.98
CA PHE A 171 4.14 13.57 -9.87
C PHE A 171 4.96 14.56 -9.04
N ALA A 172 4.77 15.86 -9.21
CA ALA A 172 5.58 16.87 -8.53
C ALA A 172 5.12 17.11 -7.09
N THR A 173 3.80 17.19 -6.86
CA THR A 173 3.27 17.41 -5.51
C THR A 173 3.12 16.09 -4.76
N THR A 174 2.31 15.17 -5.30
CA THR A 174 1.95 13.95 -4.56
C THR A 174 3.10 12.94 -4.56
N GLY A 175 3.67 12.64 -5.72
CA GLY A 175 4.72 11.63 -5.84
C GLY A 175 5.97 11.97 -5.05
N LEU A 176 6.42 13.22 -5.12
CA LEU A 176 7.68 13.64 -4.50
C LEU A 176 7.53 13.94 -3.01
N VAL A 177 6.49 14.67 -2.61
CA VAL A 177 6.29 15.07 -1.20
C VAL A 177 5.70 13.91 -0.40
N ASN A 178 4.54 13.39 -0.81
CA ASN A 178 3.86 12.33 -0.06
C ASN A 178 4.63 11.01 -0.18
N GLY A 179 5.04 10.62 -1.38
CA GLY A 179 5.82 9.40 -1.61
C GLY A 179 7.16 9.38 -0.87
N GLY A 180 7.85 10.52 -0.79
CA GLY A 180 9.08 10.65 -0.02
C GLY A 180 8.86 10.45 1.48
N ILE A 181 7.86 11.12 2.05
CA ILE A 181 7.51 11.00 3.47
C ILE A 181 7.07 9.57 3.80
N GLU A 182 6.23 8.97 2.96
CA GLU A 182 5.79 7.58 3.10
C GLU A 182 6.96 6.61 3.09
N ALA A 183 7.89 6.75 2.15
CA ALA A 183 9.04 5.87 2.05
C ALA A 183 9.95 5.99 3.29
N VAL A 184 10.19 7.20 3.78
CA VAL A 184 10.97 7.42 5.00
C VAL A 184 10.26 6.81 6.21
N ALA A 185 8.97 7.06 6.38
CA ALA A 185 8.17 6.51 7.47
C ALA A 185 8.16 4.96 7.42
N ALA A 186 7.97 4.38 6.24
CA ALA A 186 7.99 2.94 6.03
C ALA A 186 9.34 2.34 6.43
N VAL A 187 10.46 2.94 5.98
CA VAL A 187 11.80 2.47 6.34
C VAL A 187 12.02 2.50 7.84
N LEU A 188 11.71 3.62 8.49
CA LEU A 188 11.92 3.79 9.93
C LEU A 188 11.08 2.79 10.74
N ILE A 189 9.78 2.75 10.48
CA ILE A 189 8.84 1.94 11.25
C ILE A 189 9.04 0.45 10.97
N CYS A 190 9.13 0.04 9.70
CA CYS A 190 9.26 -1.38 9.36
C CYS A 190 10.61 -1.94 9.81
N THR A 191 11.69 -1.15 9.76
CA THR A 191 13.00 -1.61 10.23
C THR A 191 13.04 -1.71 11.75
N ALA A 192 12.49 -0.73 12.48
CA ALA A 192 12.44 -0.74 13.94
C ALA A 192 11.57 -1.91 14.45
N ALA A 193 10.32 -1.99 13.98
CA ALA A 193 9.39 -3.05 14.36
C ALA A 193 9.87 -4.43 13.88
N GLY A 194 10.41 -4.52 12.66
CA GLY A 194 10.95 -5.75 12.10
C GLY A 194 12.10 -6.31 12.94
N LYS A 195 13.05 -5.46 13.35
CA LYS A 195 14.13 -5.85 14.27
C LYS A 195 13.61 -6.32 15.62
N ALA A 196 12.68 -5.55 16.21
CA ALA A 196 12.12 -5.87 17.52
C ALA A 196 11.43 -7.24 17.50
N LEU A 197 10.60 -7.49 16.47
CA LEU A 197 9.87 -8.74 16.34
C LEU A 197 10.81 -9.92 16.04
N GLN A 198 11.80 -9.75 15.17
CA GLN A 198 12.82 -10.79 14.96
C GLN A 198 13.60 -11.14 16.23
N SER A 199 13.96 -10.13 17.02
CA SER A 199 14.70 -10.33 18.27
C SER A 199 13.87 -11.11 19.28
N TYR A 200 12.58 -10.78 19.39
CA TYR A 200 11.63 -11.50 20.23
C TYR A 200 11.45 -12.95 19.77
N MET A 201 11.27 -13.19 18.45
CA MET A 201 11.10 -14.54 17.91
C MET A 201 12.33 -15.42 18.15
N LYS A 202 13.55 -14.88 17.94
CA LYS A 202 14.80 -15.62 18.19
C LYS A 202 14.96 -16.05 19.64
N ARG A 203 14.61 -15.17 20.60
CA ARG A 203 14.65 -15.46 22.04
C ARG A 203 13.67 -16.56 22.47
N ARG A 204 12.60 -16.77 21.71
CA ARG A 204 11.57 -17.77 22.02
C ARG A 204 11.87 -19.14 21.43
N THR A 205 12.76 -19.20 20.44
CA THR A 205 13.22 -20.43 19.78
C THR A 205 14.57 -20.93 20.28
N ALA A 206 15.31 -20.10 21.01
CA ALA A 206 16.53 -20.47 21.74
C ALA A 206 16.16 -20.97 23.15
#